data_AF-A0A0E0D3W7-F1
#
_entry.id   AF-A0A0E0D3W7-F1
#
_cell.length_a   1.000
_cell.length_b   1.000
_cell.length_c   1.000
_cell.angle_alpha   90.00
_cell.angle_beta   90.00
_cell.angle_gamma   90.00
#
_symmetry.space_group_name_H-M   'P 1'
#
loop_
_entity.id
_entity.type
_entity.pdbx_description
1 polymer ?
#
loop_
_entity_poly.entity_id
_entity_poly.type
_entity_poly.pdbx_seq_one_letter_code
_entity_poly.pdbx_strand_id
1 'polypeptide(L)'
;MIPIGRGQRELIIGDRQTGKTAVATDTILNQKGQDVICVYVAIGQRASSVAQVVTTFHEEGAMEYTIAQAYRQMSLLLRRPPGREAYPGDVFYLHSRLLERAAKLNSLLGEGSMTALPIVETQSGDVSAYIPTNVISITDGQIFLSADLFNAGIRPAINVGISVSRVGSAAQIKAMKQVAGKSKLELAQFAELQAFAQFASALDKTSQNQLARGRRLRELLKQSQANPLPVEEQIATIYIGTRGYLDSLEIGQVKKFLDELRKHLKDTKPQFQEIISSSKTFTEEAEILLKEAIQEQLERFSLQEQT
;
A
#
# COMPACT_ATOMS: atom_id res chain seq x y z
N MET A 1 -3.62 -3.10 4.96
CA MET A 1 -3.35 -4.56 4.87
C MET A 1 -1.91 -4.93 5.18
N ILE A 2 -0.94 -4.20 4.63
CA ILE A 2 0.49 -4.35 4.94
C ILE A 2 0.95 -3.02 5.56
N PRO A 3 0.77 -2.83 6.87
CA PRO A 3 1.11 -1.56 7.51
C PRO A 3 2.63 -1.41 7.66
N ILE A 4 3.11 -0.18 7.53
CA ILE A 4 4.52 0.20 7.67
C ILE A 4 4.65 1.15 8.86
N GLY A 5 5.44 0.76 9.85
CA GLY A 5 5.74 1.57 11.03
C GLY A 5 6.93 2.52 10.83
N ARG A 6 7.01 3.55 11.68
CA ARG A 6 8.21 4.39 11.78
C ARG A 6 9.38 3.57 12.34
N GLY A 7 10.48 3.49 11.59
CA GLY A 7 11.64 2.65 11.92
C GLY A 7 11.62 1.25 11.28
N GLN A 8 10.57 0.90 10.52
CA GLN A 8 10.44 -0.39 9.84
C GLN A 8 11.18 -0.40 8.51
N ARG A 9 11.58 -1.59 8.05
CA ARG A 9 12.17 -1.83 6.73
C ARG A 9 11.20 -2.65 5.89
N GLU A 10 10.52 -2.03 4.93
CA GLU A 10 9.53 -2.72 4.10
C GLU A 10 9.98 -2.78 2.64
N LEU A 11 10.25 -3.98 2.13
CA LEU A 11 10.70 -4.19 0.76
C LEU A 11 9.56 -3.96 -0.23
N ILE A 12 9.75 -3.11 -1.25
CA ILE A 12 8.87 -3.06 -2.42
C ILE A 12 9.52 -3.90 -3.53
N ILE A 13 8.91 -5.03 -3.85
CA ILE A 13 9.46 -5.99 -4.81
C ILE A 13 8.46 -6.28 -5.93
N GLY A 14 8.96 -6.48 -7.15
CA GLY A 14 8.12 -6.90 -8.27
C GLY A 14 8.78 -6.66 -9.61
N ASP A 15 8.07 -7.05 -10.67
CA ASP A 15 8.62 -7.00 -12.03
C ASP A 15 8.77 -5.58 -12.54
N ARG A 16 9.49 -5.45 -13.65
CA ARG A 16 9.62 -4.20 -14.37
C ARG A 16 8.24 -3.60 -14.67
N GLN A 17 8.10 -2.28 -14.51
CA GLN A 17 6.88 -1.53 -14.82
C GLN A 17 5.60 -1.92 -14.05
N THR A 18 5.71 -2.55 -12.88
CA THR A 18 4.54 -2.89 -12.02
C THR A 18 4.09 -1.76 -11.08
N GLY A 19 4.71 -0.58 -11.15
CA GLY A 19 4.36 0.58 -10.31
C GLY A 19 5.20 0.74 -9.02
N LYS A 20 6.32 0.02 -8.87
CA LYS A 20 7.20 0.11 -7.69
C LYS A 20 7.58 1.54 -7.30
N THR A 21 8.07 2.31 -8.27
CA THR A 21 8.47 3.71 -8.06
C THR A 21 7.26 4.59 -7.73
N ALA A 22 6.09 4.32 -8.33
CA ALA A 22 4.88 5.10 -8.05
C ALA A 22 4.45 4.93 -6.59
N VAL A 23 4.45 3.70 -6.06
CA VAL A 23 4.15 3.44 -4.63
C VAL A 23 5.11 4.19 -3.71
N ALA A 24 6.42 4.16 -3.99
CA ALA A 24 7.41 4.89 -3.19
C ALA A 24 7.27 6.42 -3.32
N THR A 25 6.96 6.93 -4.51
CA THR A 25 6.74 8.35 -4.77
C THR A 25 5.53 8.85 -4.02
N ASP A 26 4.38 8.16 -4.14
CA ASP A 26 3.14 8.50 -3.44
C ASP A 26 3.30 8.43 -1.92
N THR A 27 4.14 7.52 -1.43
CA THR A 27 4.50 7.47 0.00
C THR A 27 5.21 8.76 0.44
N ILE A 28 6.16 9.27 -0.35
CA ILE A 28 6.85 10.54 -0.06
C ILE A 28 5.88 11.72 -0.16
N LEU A 29 4.98 11.74 -1.15
CA LEU A 29 3.96 12.80 -1.28
C LEU A 29 3.05 12.85 -0.05
N ASN A 30 2.69 11.69 0.49
CA ASN A 30 1.85 11.59 1.69
C ASN A 30 2.54 12.06 2.99
N GLN A 31 3.85 12.37 2.97
CA GLN A 31 4.57 12.89 4.13
C GLN A 31 4.45 14.40 4.33
N LYS A 32 3.76 15.11 3.43
CA LYS A 32 3.49 16.55 3.58
C LYS A 32 2.79 16.83 4.91
N GLY A 33 3.39 17.68 5.74
CA GLY A 33 2.88 18.02 7.07
C GLY A 33 3.00 16.92 8.14
N GLN A 34 3.71 15.82 7.87
CA GLN A 34 3.88 14.71 8.82
C GLN A 34 5.15 14.80 9.68
N ASP A 35 5.93 15.88 9.52
CA ASP A 35 7.23 16.09 10.16
C ASP A 35 8.18 14.91 9.95
N VAL A 36 8.39 14.56 8.67
CA VAL A 36 9.28 13.48 8.23
C VAL A 36 10.18 14.00 7.12
N ILE A 37 11.49 13.79 7.28
CA ILE A 37 12.47 14.02 6.22
C ILE A 37 12.49 12.80 5.30
N CYS A 38 12.37 13.03 4.00
CA CYS A 38 12.38 12.01 2.97
C CYS A 38 13.72 11.99 2.22
N VAL A 39 14.20 10.80 1.87
CA VAL A 39 15.40 10.64 1.04
C VAL A 39 15.10 9.65 -0.08
N TYR A 40 15.19 10.13 -1.33
CA TYR A 40 15.01 9.32 -2.53
C TYR A 40 16.37 9.00 -3.16
N VAL A 41 16.76 7.71 -3.13
CA VAL A 41 18.05 7.25 -3.68
C VAL A 41 17.81 6.47 -4.97
N ALA A 42 18.19 7.06 -6.11
CA ALA A 42 18.11 6.44 -7.42
C ALA A 42 19.44 5.74 -7.78
N ILE A 43 19.43 4.40 -7.81
CA ILE A 43 20.61 3.60 -8.15
C ILE A 43 20.44 3.01 -9.55
N GLY A 44 21.34 3.35 -10.47
CA GLY A 44 21.36 2.78 -11.83
C GLY A 44 20.15 3.12 -12.70
N GLN A 45 19.32 4.09 -12.31
CA GLN A 45 18.17 4.55 -13.09
C GLN A 45 18.59 5.48 -14.23
N ARG A 46 17.76 5.55 -15.29
CA ARG A 46 17.93 6.52 -16.37
C ARG A 46 17.73 7.94 -15.81
N ALA A 47 18.61 8.85 -16.20
CA ALA A 47 18.53 10.25 -15.75
C ALA A 47 17.16 10.90 -16.04
N SER A 48 16.56 10.59 -17.21
CA SER A 48 15.22 11.08 -17.57
C SER A 48 14.12 10.59 -16.62
N SER A 49 14.20 9.34 -16.15
CA SER A 49 13.24 8.79 -15.19
C SER A 49 13.40 9.42 -13.81
N VAL A 50 14.65 9.64 -13.37
CA VAL A 50 14.92 10.35 -12.12
C VAL A 50 14.42 11.79 -12.20
N ALA A 51 14.67 12.48 -13.30
CA ALA A 51 14.18 13.84 -13.53
C ALA A 51 12.66 13.90 -13.44
N GLN A 52 11.94 12.94 -14.04
CA GLN A 52 10.48 12.89 -14.01
C GLN A 52 9.94 12.74 -12.57
N VAL A 53 10.57 11.90 -11.73
CA VAL A 53 10.20 11.77 -10.30
C VAL A 53 10.48 13.07 -9.55
N VAL A 54 11.63 13.70 -9.78
CA VAL A 54 12.00 14.97 -9.15
C VAL A 54 11.04 16.09 -9.57
N THR A 55 10.61 16.12 -10.82
CA THR A 55 9.57 17.04 -11.30
C THR A 55 8.26 16.84 -10.55
N THR A 56 7.79 15.60 -10.38
CA THR A 56 6.59 15.31 -9.58
C THR A 56 6.75 15.79 -8.13
N PHE A 57 7.92 15.61 -7.51
CA PHE A 57 8.17 16.16 -6.18
C PHE A 57 8.16 17.68 -6.13
N HIS A 58 8.60 18.36 -7.18
CA HIS A 58 8.50 19.83 -7.27
C HIS A 58 7.04 20.29 -7.43
N GLU A 59 6.30 19.67 -8.35
CA GLU A 59 4.90 20.02 -8.65
C GLU A 59 4.00 19.87 -7.41
N GLU A 60 4.21 18.81 -6.63
CA GLU A 60 3.41 18.52 -5.43
C GLU A 60 3.96 19.20 -4.14
N GLY A 61 5.10 19.90 -4.24
CA GLY A 61 5.77 20.57 -3.12
C GLY A 61 6.50 19.64 -2.15
N ALA A 62 6.79 18.40 -2.55
CA ALA A 62 7.49 17.43 -1.73
C ALA A 62 9.01 17.68 -1.62
N MET A 63 9.59 18.49 -2.52
CA MET A 63 11.01 18.84 -2.49
C MET A 63 11.43 19.66 -1.26
N GLU A 64 10.49 20.28 -0.54
CA GLU A 64 10.78 21.01 0.70
C GLU A 64 11.34 20.11 1.81
N TYR A 65 10.96 18.83 1.80
CA TYR A 65 11.34 17.84 2.81
C TYR A 65 12.02 16.60 2.20
N THR A 66 12.33 16.61 0.90
CA THR A 66 12.90 15.46 0.19
C THR A 66 14.30 15.75 -0.38
N ILE A 67 15.26 14.89 -0.05
CA ILE A 67 16.60 14.89 -0.66
C ILE A 67 16.64 13.80 -1.74
N ALA A 68 16.93 14.16 -3.00
CA ALA A 68 17.08 13.21 -4.09
C ALA A 68 18.56 13.01 -4.46
N GLN A 69 19.04 11.77 -4.46
CA GLN A 69 20.43 11.42 -4.79
C GLN A 69 20.49 10.33 -5.86
N ALA A 70 21.34 10.49 -6.87
CA ALA A 70 21.56 9.46 -7.90
C ALA A 70 22.97 8.87 -7.78
N TYR A 71 23.09 7.53 -7.88
CA TYR A 71 24.36 6.81 -7.84
C TYR A 71 24.49 5.83 -9.03
N ARG A 72 25.67 5.81 -9.67
CA ARG A 72 26.00 4.91 -10.79
C ARG A 72 27.14 3.97 -10.40
N GLN A 73 27.00 2.69 -10.72
CA GLN A 73 27.86 1.61 -10.20
C GLN A 73 29.27 1.59 -10.84
N MET A 74 30.28 1.19 -10.05
CA MET A 74 31.70 1.02 -10.42
C MET A 74 32.23 -0.44 -10.29
N SER A 75 31.39 -1.43 -10.00
CA SER A 75 31.85 -2.68 -9.35
C SER A 75 32.48 -3.77 -10.23
N LEU A 76 32.41 -3.70 -11.57
CA LEU A 76 33.01 -4.75 -12.42
C LEU A 76 34.51 -4.53 -12.74
N LEU A 77 35.07 -3.40 -12.32
CA LEU A 77 36.47 -3.06 -12.61
C LEU A 77 37.47 -3.75 -11.67
N LEU A 78 37.02 -4.29 -10.53
CA LEU A 78 37.89 -4.69 -9.42
C LEU A 78 38.36 -6.16 -9.42
N ARG A 79 38.14 -6.94 -10.49
CA ARG A 79 38.61 -8.34 -10.66
C ARG A 79 38.42 -9.26 -9.43
N ARG A 80 37.36 -9.07 -8.64
CA ARG A 80 37.04 -9.94 -7.50
C ARG A 80 36.41 -11.26 -7.99
N PRO A 81 36.65 -12.40 -7.31
CA PRO A 81 36.02 -13.67 -7.68
C PRO A 81 34.50 -13.59 -7.50
N PRO A 82 33.70 -13.97 -8.52
CA PRO A 82 32.24 -13.96 -8.45
C PRO A 82 31.67 -15.18 -7.71
N GLY A 83 30.50 -15.01 -7.11
CA GLY A 83 29.66 -16.07 -6.51
C GLY A 83 28.39 -16.35 -7.33
N ARG A 84 27.26 -16.61 -6.67
CA ARG A 84 25.97 -16.91 -7.31
C ARG A 84 25.51 -15.72 -8.17
N GLU A 85 25.06 -15.99 -9.40
CA GLU A 85 24.61 -14.98 -10.37
C GLU A 85 25.66 -13.88 -10.63
N ALA A 86 26.95 -14.21 -10.51
CA ALA A 86 28.09 -13.30 -10.66
C ALA A 86 28.21 -12.16 -9.62
N TYR A 87 27.42 -12.18 -8.55
CA TYR A 87 27.58 -11.25 -7.42
C TYR A 87 28.76 -11.65 -6.54
N PRO A 88 29.47 -10.69 -5.91
CA PRO A 88 30.50 -11.01 -4.94
C PRO A 88 29.87 -11.63 -3.67
N GLY A 89 30.63 -12.46 -2.95
CA GLY A 89 30.12 -13.16 -1.76
C GLY A 89 29.71 -12.25 -0.60
N ASP A 90 30.15 -10.99 -0.59
CA ASP A 90 29.82 -9.97 0.42
C ASP A 90 28.56 -9.14 0.08
N VAL A 91 27.85 -9.45 -1.01
CA VAL A 91 26.65 -8.71 -1.43
C VAL A 91 25.54 -8.74 -0.37
N PHE A 92 25.39 -9.87 0.33
CA PHE A 92 24.45 -9.97 1.46
C PHE A 92 24.81 -8.97 2.55
N TYR A 93 26.09 -8.97 2.97
CA TYR A 93 26.58 -8.05 4.00
C TYR A 93 26.42 -6.58 3.60
N LEU A 94 26.58 -6.24 2.32
CA LEU A 94 26.32 -4.89 1.80
C LEU A 94 24.87 -4.46 2.03
N HIS A 95 23.91 -5.32 1.73
CA HIS A 95 22.49 -5.03 1.94
C HIS A 95 22.13 -4.99 3.44
N SER A 96 22.62 -5.95 4.23
CA SER A 96 22.36 -6.00 5.67
C SER A 96 22.89 -4.76 6.38
N ARG A 97 24.17 -4.42 6.21
CA ARG A 97 24.76 -3.24 6.87
C ARG A 97 24.10 -1.92 6.46
N LEU A 98 23.47 -1.89 5.27
CA LEU A 98 22.73 -0.72 4.82
C LEU A 98 21.36 -0.66 5.48
N LEU A 99 20.56 -1.74 5.39
CA LEU A 99 19.19 -1.77 5.85
C LEU A 99 19.08 -1.83 7.39
N GLU A 100 20.01 -2.47 8.08
CA GLU A 100 20.09 -2.50 9.55
C GLU A 100 20.35 -1.12 10.18
N ARG A 101 20.69 -0.10 9.39
CA ARG A 101 20.79 1.29 9.88
C ARG A 101 19.43 1.96 10.06
N ALA A 102 18.39 1.44 9.40
CA ALA A 102 17.04 1.93 9.53
C ALA A 102 16.37 1.27 10.74
N ALA A 103 16.13 2.06 11.78
CA ALA A 103 15.53 1.61 13.04
C ALA A 103 14.78 2.75 13.74
N LYS A 104 14.01 2.42 14.77
CA LYS A 104 13.51 3.38 15.76
C LYS A 104 14.43 3.36 16.98
N LEU A 105 14.97 4.52 17.33
CA LEU A 105 15.86 4.71 18.47
C LEU A 105 15.07 4.67 19.79
N ASN A 106 15.78 4.38 20.88
CA ASN A 106 15.22 4.41 22.22
C ASN A 106 15.10 5.85 22.76
N SER A 107 14.47 6.00 23.93
CA SER A 107 14.23 7.30 24.57
C SER A 107 15.52 8.03 24.97
N LEU A 108 16.60 7.30 25.25
CA LEU A 108 17.91 7.89 25.57
C LEU A 108 18.57 8.57 24.35
N LEU A 109 18.24 8.11 23.14
CA LEU A 109 18.75 8.63 21.87
C LEU A 109 17.72 9.54 21.16
N GLY A 110 16.70 10.01 21.87
CA GLY A 110 15.71 10.98 21.36
C GLY A 110 14.57 10.39 20.53
N GLU A 111 14.37 9.08 20.54
CA GLU A 111 13.27 8.35 19.87
C GLU A 111 13.12 8.55 18.36
N GLY A 112 14.15 9.11 17.71
CA GLY A 112 14.22 9.30 16.27
C GLY A 112 14.01 7.98 15.52
N SER A 113 13.55 8.06 14.28
CA SER A 113 13.28 6.86 13.47
C SER A 113 13.71 7.05 12.03
N MET A 114 14.26 6.00 11.45
CA MET A 114 14.53 5.91 10.02
C MET A 114 13.77 4.71 9.45
N THR A 115 12.77 4.96 8.62
CA THR A 115 12.04 3.92 7.88
C THR A 115 12.69 3.70 6.53
N ALA A 116 12.90 2.44 6.13
CA ALA A 116 13.49 2.11 4.83
C ALA A 116 12.47 1.42 3.91
N LEU A 117 12.42 1.88 2.65
CA LEU A 117 11.61 1.29 1.59
C LEU A 117 12.51 0.87 0.42
N PRO A 118 13.32 -0.20 0.57
CA PRO A 118 14.14 -0.68 -0.55
C PRO A 118 13.24 -1.15 -1.70
N ILE A 119 13.68 -0.91 -2.93
CA ILE A 119 13.01 -1.40 -4.14
C ILE A 119 13.88 -2.46 -4.80
N VAL A 120 13.33 -3.65 -5.04
CA VAL A 120 14.01 -4.72 -5.78
C VAL A 120 13.19 -5.11 -7.00
N GLU A 121 13.86 -5.24 -8.14
CA GLU A 121 13.26 -5.76 -9.36
C GLU A 121 13.44 -7.28 -9.44
N THR A 122 12.34 -7.99 -9.71
CA THR A 122 12.36 -9.41 -10.03
C THR A 122 12.40 -9.61 -11.54
N GLN A 123 12.86 -10.79 -11.96
CA GLN A 123 12.73 -11.26 -13.34
C GLN A 123 11.55 -12.22 -13.40
N SER A 124 10.47 -11.85 -14.08
CA SER A 124 9.27 -12.68 -14.26
C SER A 124 8.67 -13.22 -12.95
N GLY A 125 8.68 -12.39 -11.91
CA GLY A 125 8.13 -12.70 -10.58
C GLY A 125 9.01 -13.62 -9.75
N ASP A 126 10.21 -13.97 -10.20
CA ASP A 126 11.09 -14.89 -9.48
C ASP A 126 11.67 -14.25 -8.21
N VAL A 127 11.08 -14.60 -7.08
CA VAL A 127 11.55 -14.23 -5.73
C VAL A 127 12.64 -15.16 -5.20
N SER A 128 12.92 -16.28 -5.87
CA SER A 128 13.94 -17.27 -5.48
C SER A 128 15.34 -16.93 -6.00
N ALA A 129 15.43 -15.93 -6.88
CA ALA A 129 16.69 -15.33 -7.30
C ALA A 129 17.50 -14.81 -6.11
N TYR A 130 18.82 -14.73 -6.29
CA TYR A 130 19.74 -14.52 -5.17
C TYR A 130 19.50 -13.20 -4.42
N ILE A 131 19.36 -12.08 -5.15
CA ILE A 131 19.15 -10.76 -4.54
C ILE A 131 17.77 -10.63 -3.87
N PRO A 132 16.64 -10.96 -4.53
CA PRO A 132 15.34 -11.01 -3.88
C PRO A 132 15.34 -11.80 -2.57
N THR A 133 15.87 -13.02 -2.58
CA THR A 133 15.93 -13.88 -1.39
C THR A 133 16.68 -13.21 -0.25
N ASN A 134 17.86 -12.64 -0.55
CA ASN A 134 18.67 -11.94 0.44
C ASN A 134 17.91 -10.76 1.05
N VAL A 135 17.33 -9.88 0.24
CA VAL A 135 16.68 -8.67 0.74
C VAL A 135 15.40 -9.01 1.51
N ILE A 136 14.61 -10.00 1.06
CA ILE A 136 13.43 -10.51 1.79
C ILE A 136 13.82 -11.02 3.19
N SER A 137 14.99 -11.66 3.32
CA SER A 137 15.46 -12.17 4.62
C SER A 137 15.90 -11.05 5.57
N ILE A 138 16.26 -9.87 5.06
CA ILE A 138 16.77 -8.73 5.84
C ILE A 138 15.65 -7.77 6.25
N THR A 139 14.71 -7.48 5.36
CA THR A 139 13.62 -6.53 5.63
C THR A 139 12.59 -7.10 6.59
N ASP A 140 11.83 -6.25 7.28
CA ASP A 140 10.77 -6.64 8.22
C ASP A 140 9.47 -7.06 7.52
N GLY A 141 9.46 -7.06 6.20
CA GLY A 141 8.30 -7.34 5.39
C GLY A 141 8.57 -7.07 3.92
N GLN A 142 7.56 -7.35 3.10
CA GLN A 142 7.58 -7.11 1.68
C GLN A 142 6.18 -6.78 1.14
N ILE A 143 6.15 -5.84 0.22
CA ILE A 143 5.05 -5.49 -0.67
C ILE A 143 5.41 -6.05 -2.05
N PHE A 144 4.71 -7.08 -2.48
CA PHE A 144 4.90 -7.72 -3.77
C PHE A 144 3.94 -7.12 -4.81
N LEU A 145 4.48 -6.49 -5.85
CA LEU A 145 3.73 -5.97 -6.98
C LEU A 145 3.71 -6.97 -8.14
N SER A 146 2.52 -7.45 -8.49
CA SER A 146 2.32 -8.45 -9.56
C SER A 146 2.05 -7.79 -10.91
N ALA A 147 2.70 -8.29 -11.96
CA ALA A 147 2.41 -7.88 -13.34
C ALA A 147 0.98 -8.26 -13.77
N ASP A 148 0.47 -9.42 -13.36
CA ASP A 148 -0.87 -9.88 -13.70
C ASP A 148 -1.95 -8.96 -13.13
N LEU A 149 -1.81 -8.55 -11.86
CA LEU A 149 -2.73 -7.60 -11.23
C LEU A 149 -2.67 -6.24 -11.93
N PHE A 150 -1.47 -5.78 -12.30
CA PHE A 150 -1.28 -4.53 -13.01
C PHE A 150 -1.97 -4.53 -14.38
N ASN A 151 -1.82 -5.63 -15.13
CA ASN A 151 -2.43 -5.84 -16.45
C ASN A 151 -3.96 -6.01 -16.36
N ALA A 152 -4.46 -6.60 -15.28
CA ALA A 152 -5.88 -6.68 -14.96
C ALA A 152 -6.49 -5.34 -14.48
N GLY A 153 -5.72 -4.25 -14.50
CA GLY A 153 -6.19 -2.91 -14.12
C GLY A 153 -6.28 -2.68 -12.61
N ILE A 154 -5.70 -3.55 -11.78
CA ILE A 154 -5.60 -3.35 -10.33
C ILE A 154 -4.34 -2.53 -10.07
N ARG A 155 -4.53 -1.29 -9.63
CA ARG A 155 -3.45 -0.33 -9.33
C ARG A 155 -3.75 0.35 -7.99
N PRO A 156 -2.83 0.35 -7.01
CA PRO A 156 -1.52 -0.30 -7.03
C PRO A 156 -1.64 -1.84 -7.06
N ALA A 157 -0.73 -2.50 -7.79
CA ALA A 157 -0.81 -3.92 -8.14
C ALA A 157 -0.32 -4.86 -7.01
N ILE A 158 -0.74 -4.59 -5.77
CA ILE A 158 -0.26 -5.29 -4.57
C ILE A 158 -0.89 -6.69 -4.49
N ASN A 159 -0.06 -7.73 -4.52
CA ASN A 159 -0.49 -9.09 -4.21
C ASN A 159 -0.54 -9.28 -2.69
N VAL A 160 -1.75 -9.19 -2.13
CA VAL A 160 -1.99 -9.27 -0.68
C VAL A 160 -1.60 -10.61 -0.07
N GLY A 161 -1.66 -11.71 -0.84
CA GLY A 161 -1.32 -13.05 -0.37
C GLY A 161 0.18 -13.26 -0.15
N ILE A 162 1.01 -12.69 -1.03
CA ILE A 162 2.48 -12.78 -0.96
C ILE A 162 3.07 -11.66 -0.08
N SER A 163 2.37 -10.52 0.01
CA SER A 163 2.83 -9.37 0.78
C SER A 163 2.64 -9.57 2.29
N VAL A 164 3.66 -9.25 3.07
CA VAL A 164 3.72 -9.49 4.52
C VAL A 164 4.37 -8.30 5.19
N SER A 165 3.81 -7.86 6.33
CA SER A 165 4.49 -6.97 7.28
C SER A 165 4.63 -7.73 8.58
N ARG A 166 5.86 -7.95 9.06
CA ARG A 166 6.14 -8.71 10.29
C ARG A 166 5.84 -7.89 11.54
N VAL A 167 5.79 -6.55 11.43
CA VAL A 167 5.34 -5.65 12.50
C VAL A 167 3.81 -5.74 12.69
N GLY A 168 3.07 -5.93 11.59
CA GLY A 168 1.62 -6.12 11.63
C GLY A 168 0.86 -4.95 12.24
N SER A 169 -0.22 -5.23 12.96
CA SER A 169 -1.13 -4.19 13.49
C SER A 169 -0.51 -3.22 14.50
N ALA A 170 0.69 -3.49 15.01
CA ALA A 170 1.42 -2.56 15.87
C ALA A 170 1.82 -1.26 15.14
N ALA A 171 1.94 -1.32 13.81
CA ALA A 171 2.19 -0.16 12.95
C ALA A 171 0.92 0.64 12.59
N GLN A 172 -0.27 0.24 13.07
CA GLN A 172 -1.53 0.88 12.74
C GLN A 172 -2.06 1.70 13.93
N ILE A 173 -2.79 2.78 13.63
CA ILE A 173 -3.63 3.42 14.65
C ILE A 173 -4.77 2.48 15.08
N LYS A 174 -5.28 2.66 16.30
CA LYS A 174 -6.30 1.79 16.88
C LYS A 174 -7.56 1.73 16.00
N ALA A 175 -7.98 2.86 15.43
CA ALA A 175 -9.12 2.93 14.53
C ALA A 175 -8.97 2.02 13.30
N MET A 176 -7.83 2.10 12.61
CA MET A 176 -7.53 1.25 11.46
C MET A 176 -7.46 -0.22 11.84
N LYS A 177 -6.89 -0.55 13.01
CA LYS A 177 -6.83 -1.93 13.51
C LYS A 177 -8.23 -2.52 13.76
N GLN A 178 -9.14 -1.74 14.34
CA GLN A 178 -10.52 -2.16 14.61
C GLN A 178 -11.28 -2.49 13.32
N VAL A 179 -11.07 -1.70 12.27
CA VAL A 179 -11.81 -1.83 11.00
C VAL A 179 -11.15 -2.85 10.04
N ALA A 180 -9.84 -2.76 9.84
CA ALA A 180 -9.12 -3.54 8.83
C ALA A 180 -8.64 -4.92 9.29
N GLY A 181 -8.87 -5.28 10.56
CA GLY A 181 -8.29 -6.48 11.18
C GLY A 181 -8.65 -7.79 10.47
N LYS A 182 -9.85 -7.89 9.88
CA LYS A 182 -10.31 -9.07 9.14
C LYS A 182 -10.09 -8.99 7.63
N SER A 183 -9.87 -7.80 7.08
CA SER A 183 -9.86 -7.56 5.62
C SER A 183 -8.77 -8.34 4.89
N LYS A 184 -7.59 -8.51 5.50
CA LYS A 184 -6.49 -9.28 4.88
C LYS A 184 -6.87 -10.76 4.73
N LEU A 185 -7.48 -11.35 5.75
CA LEU A 185 -7.91 -12.75 5.73
C LEU A 185 -9.04 -12.96 4.73
N GLU A 186 -10.03 -12.05 4.70
CA GLU A 186 -11.15 -12.11 3.76
C GLU A 186 -10.67 -12.01 2.29
N LEU A 187 -9.69 -11.16 2.01
CA LEU A 187 -9.12 -11.05 0.66
C LEU A 187 -8.26 -12.25 0.26
N ALA A 188 -7.58 -12.89 1.22
CA ALA A 188 -6.85 -14.13 0.98
C ALA A 188 -7.82 -15.28 0.67
N GLN A 189 -8.86 -15.46 1.49
CA GLN A 189 -9.93 -16.43 1.25
C GLN A 189 -10.64 -16.19 -0.08
N PHE A 190 -10.90 -14.93 -0.42
CA PHE A 190 -11.46 -14.58 -1.73
C PHE A 190 -10.54 -15.00 -2.88
N ALA A 191 -9.23 -14.80 -2.78
CA ALA A 191 -8.29 -15.18 -3.83
C ALA A 191 -8.28 -16.71 -4.04
N GLU A 192 -8.29 -17.49 -2.95
CA GLU A 192 -8.40 -18.95 -3.00
C GLU A 192 -9.73 -19.39 -3.63
N LEU A 193 -10.85 -18.82 -3.17
CA LEU A 193 -12.18 -19.12 -3.69
C LEU A 193 -12.31 -18.74 -5.16
N GLN A 194 -11.72 -17.62 -5.59
CA GLN A 194 -11.72 -17.20 -6.99
C GLN A 194 -10.98 -18.19 -7.89
N ALA A 195 -9.84 -18.72 -7.44
CA ALA A 195 -9.11 -19.74 -8.18
C ALA A 195 -9.93 -21.03 -8.28
N PHE A 196 -10.55 -21.46 -7.19
CA PHE A 196 -11.40 -22.66 -7.18
C PHE A 196 -12.66 -22.51 -8.06
N ALA A 197 -13.29 -21.34 -8.02
CA ALA A 197 -14.49 -21.03 -8.79
C ALA A 197 -14.31 -21.12 -10.31
N GLN A 198 -13.08 -21.03 -10.83
CA GLN A 198 -12.81 -21.22 -12.26
C GLN A 198 -13.00 -22.67 -12.72
N PHE A 199 -12.92 -23.63 -11.80
CA PHE A 199 -13.03 -25.06 -12.08
C PHE A 199 -14.39 -25.66 -11.67
N ALA A 200 -15.22 -24.89 -10.96
CA ALA A 200 -16.52 -25.34 -10.48
C ALA A 200 -17.64 -25.03 -11.48
N SER A 201 -18.53 -25.99 -11.74
CA SER A 201 -19.70 -25.81 -12.60
C SER A 201 -20.85 -25.08 -11.91
N ALA A 202 -21.02 -25.28 -10.60
CA ALA A 202 -22.01 -24.62 -9.78
C ALA A 202 -21.41 -24.29 -8.40
N LEU A 203 -21.68 -23.07 -7.94
CA LEU A 203 -21.26 -22.58 -6.62
C LEU A 203 -22.50 -22.40 -5.75
N ASP A 204 -22.40 -22.76 -4.48
CA ASP A 204 -23.44 -22.48 -3.50
C ASP A 204 -23.58 -20.96 -3.24
N LYS A 205 -24.74 -20.54 -2.71
CA LYS A 205 -25.05 -19.12 -2.51
C LYS A 205 -24.06 -18.41 -1.59
N THR A 206 -23.46 -19.13 -0.63
CA THR A 206 -22.47 -18.54 0.29
C THR A 206 -21.19 -18.21 -0.47
N SER A 207 -20.68 -19.14 -1.28
CA SER A 207 -19.51 -18.91 -2.13
C SER A 207 -19.75 -17.81 -3.16
N GLN A 208 -20.94 -17.76 -3.76
CA GLN A 208 -21.30 -16.67 -4.69
C GLN A 208 -21.27 -15.30 -4.01
N ASN A 209 -21.84 -15.19 -2.80
CA ASN A 209 -21.82 -13.94 -2.03
C ASN A 209 -20.39 -13.53 -1.63
N GLN A 210 -19.55 -14.49 -1.22
CA GLN A 210 -18.16 -14.23 -0.89
C GLN A 210 -17.34 -13.75 -2.11
N LEU A 211 -17.55 -14.37 -3.28
CA LEU A 211 -16.94 -13.90 -4.52
C LEU A 211 -17.41 -12.50 -4.91
N ALA A 212 -18.72 -12.25 -4.78
CA ALA A 212 -19.32 -10.96 -5.08
C ALA A 212 -18.76 -9.85 -4.18
N ARG A 213 -18.63 -10.11 -2.87
CA ARG A 213 -18.01 -9.18 -1.93
C ARG A 213 -16.52 -8.98 -2.21
N GLY A 214 -15.78 -10.06 -2.44
CA GLY A 214 -14.34 -10.00 -2.70
C GLY A 214 -13.98 -9.22 -3.97
N ARG A 215 -14.81 -9.30 -5.02
CA ARG A 215 -14.66 -8.46 -6.22
C ARG A 215 -14.80 -6.96 -5.88
N ARG A 216 -15.74 -6.58 -5.04
CA ARG A 216 -15.95 -5.19 -4.58
C ARG A 216 -14.83 -4.73 -3.65
N LEU A 217 -14.35 -5.61 -2.77
CA LEU A 217 -13.18 -5.33 -1.93
C LEU A 217 -11.92 -5.09 -2.78
N ARG A 218 -11.75 -5.78 -3.91
CA ARG A 218 -10.67 -5.47 -4.86
C ARG A 218 -10.84 -4.13 -5.55
N GLU A 219 -12.06 -3.77 -5.94
CA GLU A 219 -12.34 -2.47 -6.57
C GLU A 219 -12.06 -1.31 -5.61
N LEU A 220 -12.45 -1.49 -4.34
CA LEU A 220 -12.22 -0.55 -3.24
C LEU A 220 -10.75 -0.24 -3.01
N LEU A 221 -9.86 -1.19 -3.28
CA LEU A 221 -8.41 -1.04 -3.10
C LEU A 221 -7.71 -0.38 -4.29
N LYS A 222 -8.44 -0.08 -5.38
CA LYS A 222 -7.85 0.64 -6.51
C LYS A 222 -7.73 2.12 -6.17
N GLN A 223 -6.59 2.69 -6.51
CA GLN A 223 -6.27 4.08 -6.25
C GLN A 223 -5.49 4.66 -7.42
N SER A 224 -5.82 5.89 -7.80
CA SER A 224 -5.05 6.62 -8.80
C SER A 224 -3.68 7.00 -8.22
N GLN A 225 -2.66 7.02 -9.08
CA GLN A 225 -1.33 7.49 -8.72
C GLN A 225 -1.37 8.96 -8.27
N ALA A 226 -0.45 9.34 -7.37
CA ALA A 226 -0.30 10.70 -6.84
C ALA A 226 -1.56 11.26 -6.15
N ASN A 227 -2.47 10.39 -5.71
CA ASN A 227 -3.68 10.79 -4.99
C ASN A 227 -3.80 10.03 -3.67
N PRO A 228 -2.88 10.26 -2.70
CA PRO A 228 -2.92 9.58 -1.41
C PRO A 228 -4.20 9.93 -0.64
N LEU A 229 -4.80 8.94 0.02
CA LEU A 229 -5.98 9.14 0.85
C LEU A 229 -5.55 9.36 2.32
N PRO A 230 -6.12 10.36 3.02
CA PRO A 230 -5.97 10.50 4.47
C PRO A 230 -6.45 9.24 5.22
N VAL A 231 -5.92 9.00 6.42
CA VAL A 231 -6.19 7.77 7.18
C VAL A 231 -7.68 7.68 7.56
N GLU A 232 -8.33 8.81 7.84
CA GLU A 232 -9.75 8.91 8.15
C GLU A 232 -10.60 8.40 6.97
N GLU A 233 -10.27 8.85 5.76
CA GLU A 233 -10.90 8.44 4.51
C GLU A 233 -10.66 6.95 4.19
N GLN A 234 -9.44 6.45 4.44
CA GLN A 234 -9.13 5.03 4.30
C GLN A 234 -9.96 4.17 5.27
N ILE A 235 -10.13 4.62 6.51
CA ILE A 235 -10.93 3.89 7.52
C ILE A 235 -12.38 3.81 7.07
N ALA A 236 -12.98 4.93 6.65
CA ALA A 236 -14.36 4.95 6.14
C ALA A 236 -14.51 3.99 4.96
N THR A 237 -13.57 4.01 4.03
CA THR A 237 -13.56 3.15 2.83
C THR A 237 -13.47 1.67 3.19
N ILE A 238 -12.57 1.27 4.09
CA ILE A 238 -12.44 -0.14 4.49
C ILE A 238 -13.64 -0.60 5.32
N TYR A 239 -14.21 0.28 6.15
CA TYR A 239 -15.39 -0.02 6.96
C TYR A 239 -16.58 -0.42 6.10
N ILE A 240 -16.84 0.29 5.01
CA ILE A 240 -17.99 -0.02 4.15
C ILE A 240 -17.84 -1.33 3.40
N GLY A 241 -16.63 -1.65 2.95
CA GLY A 241 -16.34 -2.91 2.28
C GLY A 241 -16.47 -4.10 3.23
N THR A 242 -15.91 -3.99 4.44
CA THR A 242 -15.93 -5.08 5.44
C THR A 242 -17.31 -5.34 6.02
N ARG A 243 -18.17 -4.30 6.13
CA ARG A 243 -19.55 -4.44 6.61
C ARG A 243 -20.56 -4.81 5.52
N GLY A 244 -20.13 -4.90 4.26
CA GLY A 244 -20.98 -5.34 3.15
C GLY A 244 -21.95 -4.28 2.62
N TYR A 245 -21.75 -3.00 2.96
CA TYR A 245 -22.60 -1.91 2.44
C TYR A 245 -22.46 -1.70 0.92
N LEU A 246 -21.40 -2.25 0.32
CA LEU A 246 -21.17 -2.24 -1.12
C LEU A 246 -21.84 -3.42 -1.84
N ASP A 247 -22.35 -4.42 -1.14
CA ASP A 247 -22.80 -5.69 -1.75
C ASP A 247 -23.98 -5.50 -2.72
N SER A 248 -24.79 -4.45 -2.55
CA SER A 248 -25.89 -4.08 -3.44
C SER A 248 -25.45 -3.35 -4.72
N LEU A 249 -24.27 -2.71 -4.72
CA LEU A 249 -23.79 -1.90 -5.84
C LEU A 249 -23.13 -2.78 -6.91
N GLU A 250 -23.24 -2.39 -8.18
CA GLU A 250 -22.47 -3.04 -9.24
C GLU A 250 -20.98 -2.67 -9.15
N ILE A 251 -20.09 -3.53 -9.67
CA ILE A 251 -18.63 -3.34 -9.56
C ILE A 251 -18.20 -2.02 -10.19
N GLY A 252 -18.77 -1.63 -11.33
CA GLY A 252 -18.43 -0.38 -12.01
C GLY A 252 -18.81 0.89 -11.23
N GLN A 253 -19.80 0.79 -10.34
CA GLN A 253 -20.31 1.90 -9.54
C GLN A 253 -19.46 2.15 -8.29
N VAL A 254 -18.78 1.12 -7.77
CA VAL A 254 -18.05 1.18 -6.49
C VAL A 254 -17.09 2.35 -6.43
N LYS A 255 -16.28 2.57 -7.47
CA LYS A 255 -15.30 3.67 -7.47
C LYS A 255 -15.97 5.04 -7.39
N LYS A 256 -17.01 5.28 -8.21
CA LYS A 256 -17.76 6.55 -8.23
C LYS A 256 -18.44 6.79 -6.88
N PHE A 257 -19.10 5.77 -6.34
CA PHE A 257 -19.75 5.82 -5.03
C PHE A 257 -18.75 6.18 -3.92
N LEU A 258 -17.57 5.56 -3.91
CA LEU A 258 -16.51 5.84 -2.93
C LEU A 258 -16.02 7.28 -3.03
N ASP A 259 -15.78 7.78 -4.24
CA ASP A 259 -15.30 9.16 -4.45
C ASP A 259 -16.32 10.19 -3.97
N GLU A 260 -17.62 9.94 -4.20
CA GLU A 260 -18.71 10.80 -3.73
C GLU A 260 -18.95 10.69 -2.22
N LEU A 261 -18.88 9.48 -1.66
CA LEU A 261 -19.02 9.26 -0.22
C LEU A 261 -17.94 10.02 0.56
N ARG A 262 -16.68 9.98 0.10
CA ARG A 262 -15.58 10.70 0.76
C ARG A 262 -15.79 12.22 0.73
N LYS A 263 -16.31 12.76 -0.38
CA LYS A 263 -16.69 14.17 -0.49
C LYS A 263 -17.85 14.51 0.44
N HIS A 264 -18.94 13.72 0.40
CA HIS A 264 -20.11 13.91 1.27
C HIS A 264 -19.73 13.88 2.75
N LEU A 265 -18.90 12.92 3.16
CA LEU A 265 -18.44 12.79 4.54
C LEU A 265 -17.63 14.02 4.98
N LYS A 266 -16.77 14.54 4.09
CA LYS A 266 -15.97 15.75 4.36
C LYS A 266 -16.85 16.99 4.49
N ASP A 267 -17.86 17.14 3.65
CA ASP A 267 -18.69 18.35 3.60
C ASP A 267 -19.77 18.37 4.69
N THR A 268 -20.37 17.22 5.01
CA THR A 268 -21.53 17.15 5.92
C THR A 268 -21.19 16.71 7.33
N LYS A 269 -20.19 15.84 7.51
CA LYS A 269 -19.81 15.28 8.82
C LYS A 269 -18.31 15.40 9.09
N PRO A 270 -17.73 16.63 9.08
CA PRO A 270 -16.30 16.84 9.34
C PRO A 270 -15.88 16.35 10.74
N GLN A 271 -16.83 16.30 11.69
CA GLN A 271 -16.64 15.74 13.03
C GLN A 271 -16.09 14.30 13.00
N PHE A 272 -16.43 13.49 12.00
CA PHE A 272 -15.86 12.16 11.85
C PHE A 272 -14.33 12.22 11.71
N GLN A 273 -13.82 13.13 10.89
CA GLN A 273 -12.38 13.29 10.67
C GLN A 273 -11.68 13.80 11.94
N GLU A 274 -12.30 14.74 12.65
CA GLU A 274 -11.78 15.28 13.91
C GLU A 274 -11.67 14.21 15.01
N ILE A 275 -12.70 13.36 15.15
CA ILE A 275 -12.69 12.27 16.14
C ILE A 275 -11.57 11.28 15.83
N ILE A 276 -11.42 10.87 14.57
CA ILE A 276 -10.39 9.89 14.19
C ILE A 276 -8.99 10.48 14.31
N SER A 277 -8.76 11.74 13.92
CA SER A 277 -7.44 12.36 13.99
C SER A 277 -6.97 12.59 15.43
N SER A 278 -7.87 13.02 16.32
CA SER A 278 -7.58 13.30 17.73
C SER A 278 -7.49 12.04 18.59
N SER A 279 -8.52 11.19 18.58
CA SER A 279 -8.60 10.01 19.43
C SER A 279 -7.77 8.84 18.91
N LYS A 280 -7.49 8.81 17.60
CA LYS A 280 -6.86 7.68 16.88
C LYS A 280 -7.61 6.35 17.06
N THR A 281 -8.87 6.40 17.52
CA THR A 281 -9.75 5.28 17.84
C THR A 281 -11.05 5.39 17.06
N PHE A 282 -11.62 4.26 16.64
CA PHE A 282 -12.94 4.24 16.00
C PHE A 282 -13.99 4.11 17.10
N THR A 283 -14.50 5.25 17.57
CA THR A 283 -15.49 5.33 18.65
C THR A 283 -16.90 5.02 18.14
N GLU A 284 -17.83 4.76 19.06
CA GLU A 284 -19.24 4.53 18.70
C GLU A 284 -19.87 5.77 18.03
N GLU A 285 -19.53 6.97 18.49
CA GLU A 285 -19.96 8.22 17.87
C GLU A 285 -19.46 8.33 16.41
N ALA A 286 -18.19 8.02 16.15
CA ALA A 286 -17.65 8.00 14.79
C ALA A 286 -18.33 6.94 13.91
N GLU A 287 -18.67 5.79 14.49
CA GLU A 287 -19.40 4.74 13.78
C GLU A 287 -20.83 5.17 13.41
N ILE A 288 -21.54 5.87 14.30
CA ILE A 288 -22.89 6.39 14.05
C ILE A 288 -22.86 7.42 12.92
N LEU A 289 -21.97 8.42 13.02
CA LEU A 289 -21.81 9.45 11.99
C LEU A 289 -21.53 8.84 10.61
N LEU A 290 -20.63 7.85 10.57
CA LEU A 290 -20.28 7.17 9.33
C LEU A 290 -21.47 6.37 8.77
N LYS A 291 -22.21 5.62 9.61
CA LYS A 291 -23.39 4.85 9.17
C LYS A 291 -24.47 5.73 8.56
N GLU A 292 -24.78 6.84 9.21
CA GLU A 292 -25.76 7.79 8.70
C GLU A 292 -25.28 8.39 7.36
N ALA A 293 -24.00 8.80 7.25
CA ALA A 293 -23.47 9.32 5.98
C ALA A 293 -23.53 8.28 4.84
N ILE A 294 -23.31 7.00 5.16
CA ILE A 294 -23.44 5.90 4.20
C ILE A 294 -24.89 5.75 3.74
N GLN A 295 -25.86 5.79 4.66
CA GLN A 295 -27.28 5.67 4.32
C GLN A 295 -27.74 6.83 3.43
N GLU A 296 -27.44 8.06 3.83
CA GLU A 296 -27.75 9.27 3.04
C GLU A 296 -27.13 9.18 1.64
N GLN A 297 -25.88 8.71 1.53
CA GLN A 297 -25.21 8.60 0.24
C GLN A 297 -25.77 7.45 -0.62
N LEU A 298 -26.17 6.32 -0.02
CA LEU A 298 -26.82 5.22 -0.75
C LEU A 298 -28.16 5.66 -1.33
N GLU A 299 -28.96 6.42 -0.57
CA GLU A 299 -30.21 7.00 -1.06
C GLU A 299 -29.95 7.95 -2.23
N ARG A 300 -29.01 8.89 -2.08
CA ARG A 300 -28.62 9.83 -3.15
C ARG A 300 -28.12 9.12 -4.41
N PHE A 301 -27.30 8.09 -4.24
CA PHE A 301 -26.74 7.34 -5.36
C PHE A 301 -27.83 6.56 -6.10
N SER A 302 -28.77 5.94 -5.38
CA SER A 302 -29.90 5.23 -6.00
C SER A 302 -30.83 6.15 -6.82
N LEU A 303 -31.02 7.39 -6.36
CA LEU A 303 -31.82 8.39 -7.09
C LEU A 303 -31.14 8.85 -8.38
N GLN A 304 -29.81 8.95 -8.40
CA GLN A 304 -29.06 9.35 -9.59
C GLN A 304 -29.04 8.28 -10.69
N GLU A 305 -29.23 7.00 -10.35
CA GLU A 305 -29.29 5.92 -11.35
C GLU A 305 -30.66 5.75 -12.00
N GLN A 306 -31.71 6.33 -11.41
CA GLN A 306 -33.07 6.30 -11.96
C GLN A 306 -33.34 7.43 -12.97
N THR A 307 -32.45 8.43 -13.04
CA THR A 307 -32.48 9.55 -13.99
C THR A 307 -31.46 9.38 -15.11
#